data_AF-A0A938N2S2-F1
#
_entry.id   AF-A0A938N2S2-F1
#
_cell.length_a   1.000
_cell.length_b   1.000
_cell.length_c   1.000
_cell.angle_alpha   90.00
_cell.angle_beta   90.00
_cell.angle_gamma   90.00
#
_symmetry.space_group_name_H-M   'P 1'
#
loop_
_entity.id
_entity.type
_entity.pdbx_description
1 polymer ?
#
loop_
_entity_poly.entity_id
_entity_poly.type
_entity_poly.pdbx_seq_one_letter_code
_entity_poly.pdbx_strand_id
1 'polypeptide(L)'
;MNFITRKGNRLMDGDREYRFMGANMPGMMLPYDFTLFLPERMHLPTPWEQEDAFKTLDQMNCRVVRIWNLPIRGPKEEEKPWHYVLGPGKFKDENFRVLDSMLALANKYGVRVIFPFTAQGGDMLGGIGTYAAHRGKKRDAF
;
A
#
# COMPACT_ATOMS: atom_id res chain seq x y z
N MET A 1 -15.46 9.08 12.12
CA MET A 1 -14.24 9.53 11.41
C MET A 1 -14.69 10.35 10.21
N ASN A 2 -14.21 11.59 10.05
CA ASN A 2 -14.52 12.39 8.85
C ASN A 2 -13.46 12.17 7.77
N PHE A 3 -13.74 12.62 6.54
CA PHE A 3 -12.68 12.78 5.54
C PHE A 3 -11.74 13.90 5.98
N ILE A 4 -10.43 13.69 5.77
CA ILE A 4 -9.44 14.74 6.00
C ILE A 4 -9.55 15.77 4.87
N THR A 5 -9.77 17.02 5.23
CA THR A 5 -9.87 18.14 4.29
C THR A 5 -8.72 19.11 4.48
N ARG A 6 -8.59 20.08 3.57
CA ARG A 6 -7.58 21.15 3.64
C ARG A 6 -8.25 22.50 3.83
N LYS A 7 -7.74 23.31 4.75
CA LYS A 7 -8.06 24.73 4.89
C LYS A 7 -6.78 25.56 4.90
N GLY A 8 -6.51 26.28 3.81
CA GLY A 8 -5.26 27.03 3.66
C GLY A 8 -4.04 26.11 3.71
N ASN A 9 -3.20 26.25 4.72
CA ASN A 9 -2.01 25.41 4.93
C ASN A 9 -2.21 24.32 6.01
N ARG A 10 -3.46 24.08 6.45
CA ARG A 10 -3.78 23.11 7.51
C ARG A 10 -4.60 21.95 6.97
N LEU A 11 -4.37 20.77 7.54
CA LEU A 11 -5.25 19.62 7.39
C LEU A 11 -6.32 19.66 8.50
N MET A 12 -7.52 19.18 8.21
CA MET A 12 -8.68 19.25 9.11
C MET A 12 -9.38 17.90 9.20
N ASP A 13 -9.81 17.52 10.40
CA ASP A 13 -10.77 16.43 10.65
C ASP A 13 -12.05 17.05 11.23
N GLY A 14 -13.04 17.29 10.37
CA GLY A 14 -14.16 18.17 10.69
C GLY A 14 -13.67 19.60 10.96
N ASP A 15 -14.07 20.16 12.10
CA ASP A 15 -13.67 21.52 12.50
C ASP A 15 -12.34 21.57 13.26
N ARG A 16 -11.71 20.42 13.51
CA ARG A 16 -10.46 20.34 14.28
C ARG A 16 -9.26 20.26 13.35
N GLU A 17 -8.22 21.01 13.67
CA GLU A 17 -6.94 20.87 12.98
C GLU A 17 -6.38 19.46 13.17
N TYR A 18 -6.05 18.82 12.06
CA TYR A 18 -5.50 17.48 12.02
C TYR A 18 -3.97 17.54 11.95
N ARG A 19 -3.30 16.91 12.92
CA ARG A 19 -1.84 16.79 12.94
C ARG A 19 -1.41 15.43 12.43
N PHE A 20 -0.48 15.46 11.48
CA PHE A 20 0.07 14.30 10.82
C PHE A 20 1.17 13.68 11.67
N MET A 21 0.89 12.53 12.30
CA MET A 21 1.90 11.71 12.97
C MET A 21 1.65 10.25 12.62
N GLY A 22 2.68 9.59 12.08
CA GLY A 22 2.51 8.28 11.49
C GLY A 22 3.80 7.62 11.04
N ALA A 23 3.67 6.46 10.41
CA ALA A 23 4.77 5.65 9.94
C ALA A 23 4.60 5.22 8.47
N ASN A 24 5.72 4.93 7.81
CA ASN A 24 5.71 4.15 6.57
C ASN A 24 5.79 2.67 6.95
N MET A 25 4.73 1.91 6.65
CA MET A 25 4.64 0.48 6.97
C MET A 25 4.21 -0.30 5.72
N PRO A 26 5.10 -0.46 4.73
CA PRO A 26 4.79 -1.20 3.51
C PRO A 26 4.43 -2.67 3.79
N GLY A 27 4.93 -3.23 4.89
CA GLY A 27 4.64 -4.59 5.35
C GLY A 27 3.15 -4.90 5.56
N MET A 28 2.30 -3.88 5.72
CA MET A 28 0.86 -4.08 5.92
C MET A 28 0.11 -4.53 4.66
N MET A 29 0.69 -4.32 3.47
CA MET A 29 0.17 -4.87 2.21
C MET A 29 1.05 -6.01 1.70
N LEU A 30 2.36 -5.95 1.97
CA LEU A 30 3.33 -6.94 1.55
C LEU A 30 4.56 -6.82 2.45
N PRO A 31 4.74 -7.72 3.43
CA PRO A 31 5.98 -7.89 4.16
C PRO A 31 7.15 -7.92 3.17
N TYR A 32 7.99 -6.90 3.26
CA TYR A 32 8.98 -6.62 2.24
C TYR A 32 10.34 -7.06 2.74
N ASP A 33 10.82 -8.20 2.27
CA ASP A 33 12.18 -8.70 2.53
C ASP A 33 13.11 -8.49 1.31
N PHE A 34 13.00 -7.31 0.71
CA PHE A 34 13.78 -6.95 -0.48
C PHE A 34 15.19 -6.51 -0.16
N THR A 35 15.45 -5.96 1.03
CA THR A 35 16.83 -5.65 1.44
C THR A 35 17.71 -6.91 1.43
N LEU A 36 17.10 -8.09 1.49
CA LEU A 36 17.76 -9.39 1.37
C LEU A 36 17.61 -10.04 -0.01
N PHE A 37 16.81 -9.48 -0.93
CA PHE A 37 16.50 -10.03 -2.27
C PHE A 37 16.06 -11.50 -2.24
N LEU A 38 15.09 -11.84 -1.39
CA LEU A 38 14.57 -13.21 -1.26
C LEU A 38 13.10 -13.31 -1.74
N PRO A 39 12.84 -13.39 -3.06
CA PRO A 39 11.49 -13.47 -3.61
C PRO A 39 10.65 -14.63 -3.05
N GLU A 40 11.29 -15.73 -2.68
CA GLU A 40 10.66 -16.91 -2.09
C GLU A 40 10.05 -16.65 -0.70
N ARG A 41 10.48 -15.59 -0.02
CA ARG A 41 9.94 -15.15 1.28
C ARG A 41 8.86 -14.09 1.15
N MET A 42 8.57 -13.62 -0.06
CA MET A 42 7.51 -12.66 -0.28
C MET A 42 6.15 -13.35 -0.26
N HIS A 43 5.40 -13.13 0.81
CA HIS A 43 4.02 -13.57 0.96
C HIS A 43 3.16 -12.40 1.45
N LEU A 44 1.85 -12.50 1.26
CA LEU A 44 0.94 -11.52 1.83
C LEU A 44 0.95 -11.60 3.36
N PRO A 45 0.71 -10.49 4.07
CA PRO A 45 0.69 -10.48 5.52
C PRO A 45 -0.48 -11.31 6.05
N THR A 46 -0.25 -11.99 7.15
CA THR A 46 -1.28 -12.66 7.92
C THR A 46 -2.17 -11.64 8.64
N PRO A 47 -3.41 -12.03 9.03
CA PRO A 47 -4.28 -11.16 9.83
C PRO A 47 -3.64 -10.71 11.15
N TRP A 48 -2.83 -11.58 11.77
CA TRP A 48 -2.12 -11.26 13.00
C TRP A 48 -1.07 -10.17 12.78
N GLU A 49 -0.23 -10.29 11.74
CA GLU A 49 0.79 -9.27 11.42
C GLU A 49 0.18 -7.89 11.14
N GLN A 50 -0.96 -7.86 10.43
CA GLN A 50 -1.68 -6.60 10.18
C GLN A 50 -2.23 -5.99 11.47
N GLU A 51 -2.90 -6.78 12.32
CA GLU A 51 -3.46 -6.24 13.57
C GLU A 51 -2.36 -5.83 14.55
N ASP A 52 -1.25 -6.56 14.63
CA ASP A 52 -0.10 -6.21 15.46
C ASP A 52 0.53 -4.86 15.04
N ALA A 53 0.67 -4.63 13.73
CA ALA A 53 1.09 -3.32 13.21
C ALA A 53 0.14 -2.19 13.65
N PHE A 54 -1.18 -2.40 13.62
CA PHE A 54 -2.14 -1.40 14.09
C PHE A 54 -2.12 -1.20 15.62
N LYS A 55 -1.92 -2.27 16.40
CA LYS A 55 -1.72 -2.17 17.86
C LYS A 55 -0.48 -1.34 18.17
N THR A 56 0.61 -1.55 17.43
CA THR A 56 1.84 -0.76 17.54
C THR A 56 1.59 0.71 17.23
N LEU A 57 0.90 1.02 16.13
CA LEU A 57 0.53 2.39 15.77
C LEU A 57 -0.32 3.05 16.89
N ASP A 58 -1.28 2.33 17.45
CA ASP A 58 -2.13 2.85 18.53
C ASP A 58 -1.32 3.12 19.82
N GLN A 59 -0.45 2.18 20.22
CA GLN A 59 0.45 2.34 21.38
C GLN A 59 1.40 3.54 21.24
N MET A 60 1.86 3.82 20.02
CA MET A 60 2.70 4.97 19.71
C MET A 60 1.91 6.26 19.48
N ASN A 61 0.57 6.19 19.51
CA ASN A 61 -0.34 7.26 19.13
C ASN A 61 -0.15 7.77 17.69
N CYS A 62 0.35 6.91 16.79
CA CYS A 62 0.45 7.16 15.36
C CYS A 62 -0.94 7.06 14.73
N ARG A 63 -1.43 8.14 14.13
CA ARG A 63 -2.79 8.21 13.54
C ARG A 63 -2.79 8.23 12.01
N VAL A 64 -1.64 8.08 11.39
CA VAL A 64 -1.47 7.87 9.95
C VAL A 64 -0.55 6.69 9.68
N VAL A 65 -0.85 5.91 8.65
CA VAL A 65 0.08 4.96 8.07
C VAL A 65 0.16 5.15 6.56
N ARG A 66 1.36 5.01 6.00
CA ARG A 66 1.58 4.96 4.55
C ARG A 66 2.03 3.56 4.17
N ILE A 67 1.30 2.94 3.24
CA ILE A 67 1.72 1.69 2.60
C ILE A 67 2.54 1.99 1.32
N TRP A 68 2.99 0.94 0.62
CA TRP A 68 3.68 1.08 -0.67
C TRP A 68 2.72 1.05 -1.87
N ASN A 69 3.25 1.01 -3.10
CA ASN A 69 2.41 0.74 -4.26
C ASN A 69 1.92 -0.70 -4.29
N LEU A 70 0.78 -0.91 -4.95
CA LEU A 70 0.28 -2.25 -5.25
C LEU A 70 1.22 -2.96 -6.22
N PRO A 71 1.74 -4.15 -5.86
CA PRO A 71 2.51 -4.98 -6.77
C PRO A 71 1.77 -5.29 -8.07
N ILE A 72 2.43 -4.97 -9.20
CA ILE A 72 1.92 -5.26 -10.54
C ILE A 72 2.86 -6.23 -11.27
N ARG A 73 2.29 -7.31 -11.81
CA ARG A 73 2.98 -8.29 -12.64
C ARG A 73 3.50 -7.64 -13.93
N GLY A 74 4.72 -7.96 -14.35
CA GLY A 74 5.22 -7.62 -15.68
C GLY A 74 4.46 -8.33 -16.83
N PRO A 75 4.46 -7.79 -18.06
CA PRO A 75 3.73 -8.40 -19.18
C PRO A 75 4.24 -9.80 -19.57
N LYS A 76 5.51 -10.09 -19.31
CA LYS A 76 6.16 -11.39 -19.57
C LYS A 76 6.53 -12.14 -18.27
N GLU A 77 6.13 -11.60 -17.14
CA GLU A 77 6.43 -12.20 -15.84
C GLU A 77 5.35 -13.23 -15.47
N GLU A 78 5.77 -14.31 -14.83
CA GLU A 78 4.85 -15.26 -14.23
C GLU A 78 4.05 -14.60 -13.09
N GLU A 79 2.83 -15.09 -12.88
CA GLU A 79 2.02 -14.63 -11.75
C GLU A 79 2.64 -15.11 -10.44
N LYS A 80 2.79 -14.19 -9.49
CA LYS A 80 3.28 -14.47 -8.15
C LYS A 80 2.14 -14.34 -7.14
N PRO A 81 2.16 -15.10 -6.03
CA PRO A 81 1.08 -15.10 -5.05
C PRO A 81 0.72 -13.71 -4.50
N TRP A 82 1.69 -12.79 -4.44
CA TRP A 82 1.57 -11.43 -3.90
C TRP A 82 1.23 -10.34 -4.94
N HIS A 83 1.02 -10.68 -6.22
CA HIS A 83 0.58 -9.71 -7.21
C HIS A 83 -0.87 -9.28 -6.95
N TYR A 84 -1.08 -7.96 -6.78
CA TYR A 84 -2.43 -7.40 -6.70
C TYR A 84 -2.98 -7.12 -8.10
N VAL A 85 -2.13 -6.61 -9.00
CA VAL A 85 -2.49 -6.26 -10.36
C VAL A 85 -1.80 -7.22 -11.33
N LEU A 86 -2.57 -7.89 -12.18
CA LEU A 86 -2.07 -8.86 -13.16
C LEU A 86 -1.84 -8.24 -14.55
N GLY A 87 -2.42 -7.06 -14.76
CA GLY A 87 -2.35 -6.23 -15.96
C GLY A 87 -3.46 -5.18 -15.96
N PRO A 88 -3.53 -4.30 -16.99
CA PRO A 88 -4.58 -3.29 -17.07
C PRO A 88 -5.99 -3.90 -16.99
N GLY A 89 -6.78 -3.48 -16.01
CA GLY A 89 -8.14 -3.98 -15.78
C GLY A 89 -8.22 -5.42 -15.24
N LYS A 90 -7.08 -6.04 -14.88
CA LYS A 90 -7.02 -7.40 -14.35
C LYS A 90 -6.41 -7.40 -12.96
N PHE A 91 -7.22 -7.78 -11.97
CA PHE A 91 -6.89 -7.74 -10.55
C PHE A 91 -7.00 -9.13 -9.94
N LYS A 92 -6.18 -9.42 -8.94
CA LYS A 92 -6.25 -10.66 -8.17
C LYS A 92 -7.13 -10.44 -6.93
N ASP A 93 -8.43 -10.68 -7.07
CA ASP A 93 -9.46 -10.37 -6.05
C ASP A 93 -9.12 -10.91 -4.66
N GLU A 94 -8.58 -12.13 -4.59
CA GLU A 94 -8.17 -12.78 -3.34
C GLU A 94 -7.16 -11.93 -2.55
N ASN A 95 -6.24 -11.26 -3.25
CA ASN A 95 -5.24 -10.41 -2.61
C ASN A 95 -5.86 -9.11 -2.11
N PHE A 96 -6.90 -8.59 -2.76
CA PHE A 96 -7.58 -7.37 -2.31
C PHE A 96 -8.28 -7.53 -0.95
N ARG A 97 -8.65 -8.77 -0.57
CA ARG A 97 -9.19 -9.05 0.79
C ARG A 97 -8.20 -8.70 1.90
N VAL A 98 -6.90 -8.75 1.63
CA VAL A 98 -5.84 -8.29 2.55
C VAL A 98 -5.93 -6.77 2.78
N LEU A 99 -6.26 -6.00 1.73
CA LEU A 99 -6.44 -4.56 1.85
C LEU A 99 -7.76 -4.22 2.53
N ASP A 100 -8.82 -4.99 2.26
CA ASP A 100 -10.11 -4.82 2.94
C ASP A 100 -9.96 -5.03 4.46
N SER A 101 -9.26 -6.10 4.85
CA SER A 101 -8.89 -6.37 6.26
C SER A 101 -8.08 -5.22 6.86
N MET A 102 -7.03 -4.75 6.15
CA MET A 102 -6.21 -3.62 6.59
C MET A 102 -7.04 -2.35 6.79
N LEU A 103 -7.95 -2.02 5.86
CA LEU A 103 -8.79 -0.83 5.94
C LEU A 103 -9.85 -0.95 7.06
N ALA A 104 -10.38 -2.15 7.30
CA ALA A 104 -11.25 -2.42 8.43
C ALA A 104 -10.52 -2.20 9.77
N LEU A 105 -9.28 -2.68 9.88
CA LEU A 105 -8.43 -2.44 11.05
C LEU A 105 -8.07 -0.95 11.18
N ALA A 106 -7.77 -0.25 10.09
CA ALA A 106 -7.51 1.18 10.12
C ALA A 106 -8.68 1.96 10.72
N ASN A 107 -9.92 1.62 10.34
CA ASN A 107 -11.13 2.17 10.96
C ASN A 107 -11.25 1.79 12.45
N LYS A 108 -11.01 0.52 12.80
CA LYS A 108 -11.06 0.02 14.19
C LYS A 108 -10.11 0.79 15.12
N TYR A 109 -8.89 1.06 14.67
CA TYR A 109 -7.83 1.71 15.46
C TYR A 109 -7.75 3.23 15.27
N GLY A 110 -8.65 3.81 14.49
CA GLY A 110 -8.68 5.25 14.25
C GLY A 110 -7.44 5.76 13.49
N VAL A 111 -6.89 4.97 12.57
CA VAL A 111 -5.72 5.30 11.75
C VAL A 111 -6.14 5.68 10.32
N ARG A 112 -5.55 6.75 9.78
CA ARG A 112 -5.73 7.16 8.37
C ARG A 112 -4.70 6.47 7.48
N VAL A 113 -5.10 6.05 6.28
CA VAL A 113 -4.19 5.37 5.34
C VAL A 113 -3.85 6.30 4.17
N ILE A 114 -2.56 6.54 3.95
CA ILE A 114 -2.06 7.01 2.65
C ILE A 114 -1.88 5.78 1.78
N PHE A 115 -2.60 5.76 0.66
CA PHE A 115 -2.66 4.62 -0.25
C PHE A 115 -2.07 4.99 -1.63
N PRO A 116 -0.76 4.78 -1.85
CA PRO A 116 -0.16 4.97 -3.17
C PRO A 116 -0.64 3.87 -4.13
N PHE A 117 -1.27 4.25 -5.25
CA PHE A 117 -1.69 3.27 -6.27
C PHE A 117 -0.54 2.83 -7.19
N THR A 118 0.52 3.63 -7.28
CA THR A 118 1.68 3.38 -8.12
C THR A 118 2.93 4.00 -7.49
N ALA A 119 4.09 3.70 -8.06
CA ALA A 119 5.36 4.26 -7.64
C ALA A 119 6.18 4.70 -8.85
N GLN A 120 6.93 5.79 -8.67
CA GLN A 120 7.98 6.23 -9.58
C GLN A 120 9.26 5.38 -9.42
N GLY A 121 9.19 4.13 -9.03
CA GLY A 121 10.37 3.31 -8.73
C GLY A 121 9.94 2.05 -7.99
N GLY A 122 10.87 1.12 -7.79
CA GLY A 122 10.55 -0.18 -7.18
C GLY A 122 10.25 -1.24 -8.22
N ASP A 123 11.17 -1.42 -9.18
CA ASP A 123 10.98 -2.28 -10.37
C ASP A 123 10.60 -3.74 -10.02
N MET A 124 10.93 -4.22 -8.81
CA MET A 124 10.49 -5.52 -8.30
C MET A 124 8.99 -5.56 -7.94
N LEU A 125 8.43 -4.49 -7.40
CA LEU A 125 6.98 -4.36 -7.15
C LEU A 125 6.26 -3.66 -8.32
N GLY A 126 7.00 -3.39 -9.39
CA GLY A 126 6.56 -2.68 -10.58
C GLY A 126 6.50 -1.16 -10.43
N GLY A 127 5.34 -0.57 -10.71
CA GLY A 127 5.16 0.88 -10.79
C GLY A 127 5.10 1.38 -12.23
N ILE A 128 5.44 2.66 -12.46
CA ILE A 128 5.21 3.35 -13.75
C ILE A 128 5.84 2.59 -14.93
N GLY A 129 7.06 2.07 -14.76
CA GLY A 129 7.74 1.30 -15.82
C GLY A 129 6.97 0.05 -16.24
N THR A 130 6.39 -0.68 -15.28
CA THR A 130 5.59 -1.88 -15.56
C THR A 130 4.26 -1.54 -16.24
N TYR A 131 3.59 -0.47 -15.80
CA TYR A 131 2.39 0.02 -16.48
C TYR A 131 2.69 0.46 -17.92
N ALA A 132 3.82 1.12 -18.16
CA ALA A 132 4.28 1.49 -19.51
C ALA A 132 4.56 0.24 -20.36
N ALA A 133 5.23 -0.77 -19.80
CA ALA A 133 5.57 -2.02 -20.48
C ALA A 133 4.32 -2.81 -20.92
N HIS A 134 3.25 -2.82 -20.11
CA HIS A 134 1.94 -3.39 -20.52
C HIS A 134 1.32 -2.71 -21.74
N ARG A 135 1.78 -1.51 -22.10
CA ARG A 135 1.36 -0.77 -23.29
C ARG A 135 2.41 -0.73 -24.40
N GLY A 136 3.49 -1.52 -24.28
CA GLY A 136 4.61 -1.50 -25.22
C GLY A 136 5.39 -0.18 -25.23
N LYS A 137 5.30 0.63 -24.17
CA LYS A 137 5.97 1.93 -24.06
C LYS A 137 7.20 1.87 -23.15
N LYS A 138 8.13 2.79 -23.39
CA LYS A 138 9.18 3.13 -22.42
C LYS A 138 8.58 3.96 -21.28
N ARG A 139 9.20 3.85 -20.11
CA ARG A 139 8.80 4.55 -18.89
C ARG A 139 8.63 6.06 -19.06
N ASP A 140 9.59 6.72 -19.70
CA ASP A 140 9.57 8.19 -19.86
C ASP A 140 8.56 8.67 -20.92
N ALA A 141 7.96 7.75 -21.67
CA ALA A 141 6.95 8.02 -22.70
C ALA A 141 5.51 7.67 -22.25
N PHE A 142 5.33 7.38 -20.96
CA PHE A 142 4.07 7.03 -20.34
C PHE A 142 3.66 8.09 -19.32
#